data_AF-A0A6H1WRR6-F1
#
_entry.id   AF-A0A6H1WRR6-F1
#
_cell.length_a   1.000
_cell.length_b   1.000
_cell.length_c   1.000
_cell.angle_alpha   90.00
_cell.angle_beta   90.00
_cell.angle_gamma   90.00
#
_symmetry.space_group_name_H-M   'P 1'
#
loop_
_entity.id
_entity.type
_entity.pdbx_description
1 polymer ?
#
loop_
_entity_poly.entity_id
_entity_poly.type
_entity_poly.pdbx_seq_one_letter_code
_entity_poly.pdbx_strand_id
1 'polypeptide(L)'
;MPLHKSAAKALRQSEKRRLRNKAIKTRVKTATKKFLRVLEEGDLARAEEAFREAQSIIQRAASKGTLHWRTAARKISRLAAKLNARRAALSGQA
;
A
#
# COMPACT_ATOMS: atom_id res chain seq x y z
N MET A 1 12.23 -29.72 11.02
CA MET A 1 12.34 -30.14 9.60
C MET A 1 11.10 -30.92 9.21
N PRO A 2 10.62 -30.83 7.95
CA PRO A 2 9.47 -31.61 7.50
C PRO A 2 9.80 -33.11 7.46
N LEU A 3 9.00 -33.95 8.13
CA LEU A 3 9.14 -35.41 8.15
C LEU A 3 8.65 -36.07 6.85
N HIS A 4 7.68 -35.46 6.16
CA HIS A 4 7.06 -36.02 4.95
C HIS A 4 7.47 -35.25 3.67
N LYS A 5 7.59 -35.95 2.53
CA LYS A 5 7.94 -35.36 1.22
C LYS A 5 7.00 -34.23 0.80
N SER A 6 5.70 -34.38 1.08
CA SER A 6 4.67 -33.36 0.81
C SER A 6 4.90 -32.08 1.64
N ALA A 7 5.25 -32.22 2.92
CA ALA A 7 5.57 -31.11 3.80
C ALA A 7 6.83 -30.35 3.35
N ALA A 8 7.88 -31.06 2.89
CA ALA A 8 9.07 -30.42 2.34
C ALA A 8 8.78 -29.63 1.05
N LYS A 9 7.84 -30.09 0.21
CA LYS A 9 7.35 -29.33 -0.95
C LYS A 9 6.59 -28.08 -0.51
N ALA A 10 5.70 -28.19 0.47
CA ALA A 10 4.93 -27.07 0.99
C ALA A 10 5.83 -25.97 1.58
N LEU A 11 6.89 -26.34 2.30
CA LEU A 11 7.87 -25.40 2.84
C LEU A 11 8.58 -24.60 1.73
N ARG A 12 9.08 -25.27 0.68
CA ARG A 12 9.71 -24.60 -0.46
C ARG A 12 8.74 -23.64 -1.18
N GLN A 13 7.47 -24.02 -1.30
CA GLN A 13 6.45 -23.16 -1.90
C GLN A 13 6.11 -21.95 -1.02
N SER A 14 6.03 -22.14 0.30
CA SER A 14 5.71 -21.08 1.25
C SER A 14 6.81 -20.01 1.28
N GLU A 15 8.08 -20.39 1.22
CA GLU A 15 9.22 -19.47 1.16
C GLU A 15 9.18 -18.60 -0.10
N LYS A 16 8.94 -19.21 -1.28
CA LYS A 16 8.78 -18.47 -2.54
C LYS A 16 7.62 -17.49 -2.48
N ARG A 17 6.48 -17.86 -1.88
CA ARG A 17 5.33 -16.96 -1.67
C ARG A 17 5.67 -15.85 -0.68
N ARG A 18 6.37 -16.16 0.41
CA ARG A 18 6.80 -15.21 1.46
C ARG A 18 7.68 -14.11 0.86
N LEU A 19 8.69 -14.46 0.06
CA LEU A 19 9.58 -13.47 -0.57
C LEU A 19 8.84 -12.51 -1.50
N ARG A 20 7.97 -13.03 -2.38
CA ARG A 20 7.12 -12.21 -3.27
C ARG A 20 6.19 -11.28 -2.48
N ASN A 21 5.51 -11.82 -1.47
CA ASN A 21 4.61 -11.04 -0.63
C ASN A 21 5.35 -9.99 0.20
N LYS A 22 6.57 -10.28 0.67
CA LYS A 22 7.42 -9.31 1.36
C LYS A 22 7.74 -8.11 0.46
N ALA A 23 8.19 -8.36 -0.77
CA ALA A 23 8.52 -7.29 -1.73
C ALA A 23 7.30 -6.40 -2.03
N ILE A 24 6.13 -6.99 -2.28
CA ILE A 24 4.88 -6.25 -2.55
C ILE A 24 4.46 -5.42 -1.32
N LYS A 25 4.51 -6.00 -0.11
CA LYS A 25 4.20 -5.28 1.13
C LYS A 25 5.15 -4.11 1.37
N THR A 26 6.45 -4.28 1.10
CA THR A 26 7.43 -3.20 1.19
C THR A 26 7.11 -2.09 0.19
N ARG A 27 6.79 -2.43 -1.06
CA ARG A 27 6.41 -1.44 -2.09
C ARG A 27 5.21 -0.59 -1.68
N VAL A 28 4.17 -1.23 -1.12
CA VAL A 28 2.99 -0.53 -0.57
C VAL A 28 3.39 0.41 0.57
N LYS A 29 4.25 -0.04 1.49
CA LYS A 29 4.74 0.79 2.60
C LYS A 29 5.52 2.00 2.09
N THR A 30 6.44 1.81 1.13
CA THR A 30 7.24 2.88 0.54
C THR A 30 6.36 3.92 -0.18
N ALA A 31 5.40 3.48 -1.00
CA ALA A 31 4.48 4.40 -1.67
C ALA A 31 3.62 5.20 -0.67
N THR A 32 3.17 4.55 0.40
CA THR A 32 2.43 5.22 1.47
C THR A 32 3.28 6.27 2.18
N LYS A 33 4.56 5.96 2.47
CA LYS A 33 5.49 6.92 3.08
C LYS A 33 5.80 8.09 2.16
N LYS A 34 6.00 7.85 0.86
CA LYS A 34 6.20 8.90 -0.15
C LYS A 34 5.03 9.89 -0.14
N PHE A 35 3.80 9.39 -0.19
CA PHE A 35 2.61 10.24 -0.11
C PHE A 35 2.56 11.07 1.18
N LEU A 36 2.80 10.45 2.35
CA LEU A 36 2.75 11.17 3.62
C LEU A 36 3.79 12.30 3.69
N ARG A 37 5.00 12.04 3.20
CA ARG A 37 6.06 13.06 3.14
C ARG A 37 5.67 14.24 2.25
N VAL A 38 5.16 13.96 1.04
CA VAL A 38 4.73 15.03 0.12
C VAL A 38 3.55 15.82 0.68
N LEU A 39 2.65 15.16 1.40
CA LEU A 39 1.53 15.82 2.08
C LEU A 39 2.00 16.76 3.20
N GLU A 40 3.06 16.39 3.92
CA GLU A 40 3.71 17.22 4.95
C GLU A 40 4.43 18.42 4.34
N GLU A 41 5.07 18.25 3.18
CA GLU A 41 5.73 19.32 2.42
C GLU A 41 4.74 20.37 1.88
N GLY A 42 3.44 20.07 1.84
CA GLY A 42 2.37 21.05 1.56
C GLY A 42 2.05 21.27 0.07
N ASP A 43 2.72 20.57 -0.84
CA ASP A 43 2.45 20.63 -2.28
C ASP A 43 1.25 19.72 -2.65
N LEU A 44 0.09 20.34 -2.88
CA LEU A 44 -1.14 19.61 -3.21
C LEU A 44 -1.05 18.87 -4.56
N ALA A 45 -0.46 19.48 -5.59
CA ALA A 45 -0.39 18.88 -6.92
C ALA A 45 0.45 17.59 -6.88
N ARG A 46 1.61 17.65 -6.23
CA ARG A 46 2.46 16.47 -6.02
C ARG A 46 1.81 15.45 -5.09
N ALA A 47 1.03 15.88 -4.10
CA ALA A 47 0.32 14.97 -3.21
C ALA A 47 -0.76 14.17 -3.95
N GLU A 48 -1.47 14.79 -4.90
CA GLU A 48 -2.46 14.10 -5.74
C GLU A 48 -1.83 13.06 -6.67
N GLU A 49 -0.70 13.39 -7.30
CA GLU A 49 0.05 12.43 -8.12
C GLU A 49 0.56 11.25 -7.28
N ALA A 50 1.18 11.54 -6.13
CA ALA A 50 1.66 10.51 -5.21
C ALA A 50 0.51 9.64 -4.67
N PHE A 51 -0.68 10.21 -4.48
CA PHE A 51 -1.87 9.47 -4.10
C PHE A 51 -2.32 8.50 -5.20
N ARG A 52 -2.38 8.95 -6.47
CA ARG A 52 -2.74 8.10 -7.62
C ARG A 52 -1.76 6.93 -7.77
N GLU A 53 -0.47 7.20 -7.64
CA GLU A 53 0.57 6.16 -7.63
C GLU A 53 0.35 5.15 -6.49
N ALA A 54 0.15 5.63 -5.26
CA ALA A 54 -0.06 4.79 -4.10
C ALA A 54 -1.33 3.94 -4.24
N GLN A 55 -2.42 4.52 -4.74
CA GLN A 55 -3.68 3.83 -4.99
C GLN A 55 -3.50 2.67 -5.99
N SER A 56 -2.83 2.93 -7.12
CA SER A 56 -2.54 1.91 -8.14
C SER A 56 -1.73 0.74 -7.56
N ILE A 57 -0.70 1.03 -6.77
CA ILE A 57 0.14 0.00 -6.13
C ILE A 57 -0.68 -0.82 -5.12
N ILE A 58 -1.53 -0.18 -4.31
CA ILE A 58 -2.37 -0.85 -3.32
C ILE A 58 -3.40 -1.75 -3.99
N GLN A 59 -4.07 -1.28 -5.05
CA GLN A 59 -5.05 -2.08 -5.79
C GLN A 59 -4.38 -3.28 -6.46
N ARG A 60 -3.22 -3.09 -7.08
CA ARG A 60 -2.46 -4.21 -7.68
C ARG A 60 -2.02 -5.24 -6.64
N ALA A 61 -1.70 -4.82 -5.41
CA ALA A 61 -1.39 -5.72 -4.31
C ALA A 61 -2.62 -6.51 -3.83
N ALA A 62 -3.82 -5.93 -3.94
CA ALA A 62 -5.09 -6.63 -3.67
C ALA A 62 -5.43 -7.65 -4.75
N SER A 63 -5.31 -7.29 -6.04
CA SER A 63 -5.56 -8.19 -7.16
C SER A 63 -4.65 -9.42 -7.13
N LYS A 64 -3.41 -9.26 -6.65
CA LYS A 64 -2.45 -10.38 -6.48
C LYS A 64 -2.70 -11.24 -5.23
N GLY A 65 -3.71 -10.91 -4.41
CA GLY A 65 -4.03 -11.61 -3.17
C GLY A 65 -3.03 -11.42 -2.03
N THR A 66 -2.03 -10.54 -2.18
CA THR A 66 -1.08 -10.22 -1.10
C THR A 66 -1.75 -9.43 0.02
N LEU A 67 -2.75 -8.60 -0.32
CA LEU A 67 -3.62 -7.89 0.60
C LEU A 67 -5.06 -8.31 0.36
N HIS A 68 -5.84 -8.50 1.43
CA HIS A 68 -7.28 -8.64 1.30
C HIS A 68 -7.90 -7.34 0.77
N TRP A 69 -8.92 -7.45 -0.09
CA TRP A 69 -9.56 -6.28 -0.74
C TRP A 69 -10.05 -5.24 0.28
N ARG A 70 -10.63 -5.67 1.40
CA ARG A 70 -11.03 -4.76 2.51
C ARG A 70 -9.84 -4.01 3.11
N THR A 71 -8.68 -4.64 3.19
CA THR A 71 -7.47 -3.98 3.72
C THR A 71 -6.93 -2.96 2.73
N ALA A 72 -7.00 -3.23 1.42
CA ALA A 72 -6.67 -2.26 0.39
C ALA A 72 -7.64 -1.07 0.42
N ALA A 73 -8.96 -1.33 0.46
CA ALA A 73 -10.00 -0.31 0.54
C ALA A 73 -9.82 0.59 1.78
N ARG A 74 -9.61 0.00 2.96
CA ARG A 74 -9.33 0.78 4.20
C ARG A 74 -8.10 1.67 4.08
N LYS A 75 -7.03 1.18 3.44
CA LYS A 75 -5.82 1.98 3.23
C LYS A 75 -6.07 3.15 2.29
N ILE A 76 -6.75 2.93 1.17
CA ILE A 76 -7.09 3.97 0.19
C ILE A 76 -7.98 5.02 0.83
N SER A 77 -9.05 4.61 1.52
CA SER A 77 -9.97 5.50 2.23
C SER A 77 -9.25 6.40 3.24
N ARG A 78 -8.34 5.84 4.05
CA ARG A 78 -7.55 6.63 5.01
C ARG A 78 -6.62 7.65 4.35
N LEU A 79 -6.01 7.31 3.21
CA LEU A 79 -5.14 8.24 2.48
C LEU A 79 -5.96 9.35 1.80
N ALA A 80 -7.10 9.01 1.22
CA ALA A 80 -8.03 9.97 0.63
C ALA A 80 -8.56 10.96 1.68
N ALA A 81 -8.93 10.48 2.87
CA ALA A 81 -9.38 11.33 3.97
C ALA A 81 -8.32 12.36 4.38
N LYS A 82 -7.03 11.96 4.41
CA LYS A 82 -5.92 12.88 4.72
C LYS A 82 -5.73 13.95 3.63
N LEU A 83 -5.78 13.55 2.37
CA LEU A 83 -5.69 14.48 1.24
C LEU A 83 -6.84 15.49 1.27
N ASN A 84 -8.07 15.01 1.49
CA ASN A 84 -9.26 15.85 1.58
C ASN A 84 -9.22 16.80 2.77
N ALA A 85 -8.77 16.33 3.94
CA ALA A 85 -8.58 17.19 5.11
C ALA A 85 -7.56 18.31 4.83
N ARG A 86 -6.47 18.00 4.13
CA ARG A 86 -5.47 19.01 3.75
C ARG A 86 -6.04 20.02 2.75
N ARG A 87 -6.82 19.55 1.77
CA ARG A 87 -7.55 20.39 0.81
C ARG A 87 -8.56 21.31 1.50
N ALA A 88 -9.31 20.79 2.48
CA ALA A 88 -10.30 21.54 3.25
C ALA A 88 -9.65 22.64 4.12
N ALA A 89 -8.50 22.32 4.74
CA ALA A 89 -7.74 23.30 5.52
C ALA A 89 -7.24 24.48 4.65
N LEU A 90 -6.90 24.23 3.39
CA LEU A 90 -6.50 25.27 2.43
C LEU A 90 -7.69 26.09 1.93
N SER A 91 -8.86 25.47 1.71
CA SER A 91 -10.06 26.20 1.29
C SER A 91 -10.70 27.04 2.40
N GLY A 92 -10.46 26.71 3.67
CA GLY A 92 -10.96 27.49 4.82
C GLY A 92 -10.07 28.66 5.23
N GLN A 93 -8.99 28.93 4.50
CA GLN A 93 -8.08 30.08 4.72
C GLN A 93 -8.35 31.26 3.76
N ALA A 94 -9.43 31.19 2.99
CA ALA A 94 -9.90 32.27 2.12
C ALA A 94 -11.09 33.00 2.74
#